data_AF-A0A931N0G4-F1
#
_entry.id   AF-A0A931N0G4-F1
#
_cell.length_a   1.000
_cell.length_b   1.000
_cell.length_c   1.000
_cell.angle_alpha   90.00
_cell.angle_beta   90.00
_cell.angle_gamma   90.00
#
_symmetry.space_group_name_H-M   'P 1'
#
loop_
_entity.id
_entity.type
_entity.pdbx_description
1 polymer ?
#
loop_
_entity_poly.entity_id
_entity_poly.type
_entity_poly.pdbx_seq_one_letter_code
_entity_poly.pdbx_strand_id
1 'polypeptide(L)'
;MPRNLLIAFDAARAHELGSQIWHFGEDLYRTLEKSGFASVSLEEVDAVRDRLVVTVRSKQHVRRTIALIGEVLDRHFLASFAVVGEVED
;
A
#
# COMPACT_ATOMS: atom_id res chain seq x y z
N MET A 1 -16.20 -5.87 -9.96
CA MET A 1 -14.98 -6.69 -9.92
C MET A 1 -14.00 -6.04 -8.95
N PRO A 2 -13.34 -6.83 -8.11
CA PRO A 2 -12.23 -6.35 -7.30
C PRO A 2 -11.10 -5.86 -8.21
N ARG A 3 -10.27 -4.94 -7.71
CA ARG A 3 -9.11 -4.38 -8.40
C ARG A 3 -7.89 -4.48 -7.50
N ASN A 4 -6.73 -4.73 -8.06
CA ASN A 4 -5.49 -4.76 -7.30
C ASN A 4 -4.73 -3.45 -7.54
N LEU A 5 -4.23 -2.86 -6.46
CA LEU A 5 -3.32 -1.73 -6.50
C LEU A 5 -1.95 -2.23 -6.08
N LEU A 6 -0.94 -1.93 -6.88
CA LEU A 6 0.45 -2.15 -6.53
C LEU A 6 1.03 -0.86 -5.96
N ILE A 7 1.63 -0.97 -4.80
CA ILE A 7 2.49 0.05 -4.21
C ILE A 7 3.92 -0.44 -4.43
N ALA A 8 4.68 0.25 -5.27
CA ALA A 8 6.07 -0.09 -5.57
C ALA A 8 7.00 0.97 -4.98
N PHE A 9 7.97 0.55 -4.18
CA PHE A 9 9.01 1.38 -3.61
C PHE A 9 10.27 1.34 -4.48
N ASP A 10 11.02 2.45 -4.49
CA ASP A 10 12.34 2.47 -5.10
C ASP A 10 13.25 1.40 -4.47
N ALA A 11 13.74 0.46 -5.28
CA ALA A 11 14.47 -0.70 -4.79
C ALA A 11 15.82 -0.34 -4.12
N ALA A 12 16.47 0.75 -4.53
CA ALA A 12 17.72 1.18 -3.93
C ALA A 12 17.49 1.71 -2.51
N ARG A 13 16.41 2.49 -2.32
CA ARG A 13 16.03 3.03 -1.00
C ARG A 13 15.30 2.04 -0.11
N ALA A 14 14.57 1.09 -0.69
CA ALA A 14 13.80 0.10 0.05
C ALA A 14 14.69 -0.73 1.00
N HIS A 15 15.94 -0.99 0.59
CA HIS A 15 16.91 -1.68 1.44
C HIS A 15 17.25 -0.87 2.70
N GLU A 16 17.41 0.45 2.57
CA GLU A 16 17.76 1.36 3.66
C GLU A 16 16.56 1.68 4.56
N LEU A 17 15.35 1.66 4.00
CA LEU A 17 14.10 2.06 4.65
C LEU A 17 13.22 0.88 5.08
N GLY A 18 13.73 -0.35 5.10
CA GLY A 18 12.92 -1.56 5.32
C GLY A 18 12.02 -1.51 6.56
N SER A 19 12.53 -1.03 7.70
CA SER A 19 11.71 -0.87 8.93
C SER A 19 10.60 0.17 8.75
N GLN A 20 10.86 1.26 8.02
CA GLN A 20 9.88 2.31 7.76
C GLN A 20 8.78 1.84 6.79
N ILE A 21 9.16 1.04 5.78
CA ILE A 21 8.23 0.39 4.86
C ILE A 21 7.36 -0.64 5.60
N TRP A 22 7.95 -1.40 6.53
CA TRP A 22 7.18 -2.32 7.37
C TRP A 22 6.18 -1.59 8.27
N HIS A 23 6.59 -0.50 8.94
CA HIS A 23 5.67 0.33 9.73
C HIS A 23 4.55 0.96 8.88
N PHE A 24 4.87 1.38 7.66
CA PHE A 24 3.88 1.84 6.69
C PHE A 24 2.87 0.72 6.36
N GLY A 25 3.35 -0.50 6.09
CA GLY A 25 2.49 -1.64 5.78
C GLY A 25 1.55 -1.97 6.94
N GLU A 26 2.05 -1.94 8.18
CA GLU A 26 1.23 -2.16 9.38
C GLU A 26 0.13 -1.09 9.55
N ASP A 27 0.48 0.20 9.39
CA ASP A 27 -0.51 1.28 9.53
C ASP A 27 -1.52 1.28 8.38
N LEU A 28 -1.07 0.95 7.17
CA LEU A 28 -1.94 0.75 6.02
C LEU A 28 -2.91 -0.41 6.26
N TYR A 29 -2.44 -1.56 6.76
CA TYR A 29 -3.29 -2.68 7.14
C TYR A 29 -4.41 -2.25 8.09
N ARG A 30 -4.05 -1.58 9.20
CA ARG A 30 -5.00 -1.10 10.20
C ARG A 30 -5.99 -0.09 9.63
N THR A 31 -5.52 0.78 8.74
CA THR A 31 -6.35 1.82 8.12
C THR A 31 -7.35 1.20 7.13
N LEU A 32 -6.90 0.24 6.32
CA LEU A 32 -7.73 -0.46 5.35
C LEU A 32 -8.78 -1.34 6.03
N GLU A 33 -8.39 -2.06 7.09
CA GLU A 33 -9.29 -2.89 7.91
C GLU A 33 -10.47 -2.06 8.46
N LYS A 34 -10.20 -0.86 8.97
CA LYS A 34 -11.25 0.07 9.45
C LYS A 34 -12.13 0.61 8.31
N SER A 35 -11.57 0.77 7.12
CA SER A 35 -12.26 1.40 5.97
C SER A 35 -13.27 0.46 5.28
N GLY A 36 -12.99 -0.85 5.28
CA GLY A 36 -13.88 -1.89 4.76
C GLY A 36 -14.01 -1.99 3.22
N PHE A 37 -13.36 -1.12 2.44
CA PHE A 37 -13.46 -1.12 0.97
C PHE A 37 -12.21 -1.65 0.25
N ALA A 38 -11.10 -1.83 0.97
CA ALA A 38 -9.88 -2.47 0.48
C ALA A 38 -9.19 -3.24 1.62
N SER A 39 -8.27 -4.11 1.26
CA SER A 39 -7.55 -4.97 2.19
C SER A 39 -6.15 -5.27 1.68
N VAL A 40 -5.23 -5.46 2.62
CA VAL A 40 -3.92 -6.06 2.42
C VAL A 40 -3.79 -7.21 3.42
N SER A 41 -3.12 -8.31 3.07
CA SER A 41 -2.91 -9.41 4.02
C SER A 41 -1.76 -9.08 4.97
N LEU A 42 -1.81 -9.62 6.19
CA LEU A 42 -0.68 -9.50 7.12
C LEU A 42 0.58 -10.19 6.59
N GLU A 43 0.42 -11.26 5.80
CA GLU A 43 1.54 -11.95 5.14
C GLU A 43 2.25 -11.04 4.12
N GLU A 44 1.49 -10.30 3.31
CA GLU A 44 2.03 -9.30 2.38
C GLU A 44 2.75 -8.16 3.12
N VAL A 45 2.24 -7.74 4.28
CA VAL A 45 2.88 -6.73 5.12
C VAL A 45 4.16 -7.26 5.76
N ASP A 46 4.17 -8.49 6.28
CA ASP A 46 5.36 -9.07 6.91
C ASP A 46 6.48 -9.32 5.90
N ALA A 47 6.11 -9.71 4.68
CA ALA A 47 7.03 -9.94 3.57
C ALA A 47 7.38 -8.65 2.79
N VAL A 48 6.87 -7.48 3.19
CA VAL A 48 7.05 -6.24 2.43
C VAL A 48 8.54 -5.88 2.34
N ARG A 49 9.01 -5.72 1.10
CA ARG A 49 10.38 -5.25 0.81
C ARG A 49 10.32 -4.02 -0.08
N ASP A 50 9.97 -4.24 -1.33
CA ASP A 50 9.96 -3.26 -2.40
C ASP A 50 8.56 -3.08 -3.02
N ARG A 51 7.61 -3.93 -2.63
CA ARG A 51 6.24 -3.87 -3.14
C ARG A 51 5.21 -4.37 -2.15
N LEU A 52 3.99 -3.88 -2.29
CA LEU A 52 2.82 -4.29 -1.52
C LEU A 52 1.58 -4.28 -2.43
N VAL A 53 0.77 -5.33 -2.40
CA VAL A 53 -0.48 -5.42 -3.16
C VAL A 53 -1.67 -5.15 -2.25
N VAL A 54 -2.52 -4.21 -2.66
CA VAL A 54 -3.77 -3.86 -1.99
C VAL A 54 -4.95 -4.29 -2.87
N THR A 55 -5.80 -5.16 -2.35
CA THR A 55 -7.03 -5.58 -3.03
C THR A 55 -8.17 -4.64 -2.68
N VAL A 56 -8.72 -3.96 -3.69
CA VAL A 56 -9.88 -3.08 -3.59
C VAL A 56 -11.13 -3.85 -3.96
N ARG A 57 -12.14 -3.89 -3.08
CA ARG A 57 -13.35 -4.71 -3.25
C ARG A 57 -14.23 -4.29 -4.43
N SER A 58 -14.17 -3.03 -4.85
CA SER A 58 -14.94 -2.53 -5.98
C SER A 58 -14.24 -1.37 -6.69
N LYS A 59 -14.34 -1.31 -8.02
CA LYS A 59 -13.77 -0.26 -8.88
C LYS A 59 -14.12 1.16 -8.44
N GLN A 60 -15.31 1.37 -7.87
CA GLN A 60 -15.76 2.67 -7.37
C GLN A 60 -14.92 3.21 -6.19
N HIS A 61 -14.22 2.32 -5.46
CA HIS A 61 -13.40 2.69 -4.32
C HIS A 61 -11.93 2.89 -4.68
N VAL A 62 -11.49 2.57 -5.91
CA VAL A 62 -10.09 2.64 -6.33
C VAL A 62 -9.48 4.01 -6.06
N ARG A 63 -10.12 5.09 -6.53
CA ARG A 63 -9.62 6.45 -6.29
C ARG A 63 -9.52 6.81 -4.82
N ARG A 64 -10.49 6.35 -4.02
CA ARG A 64 -10.51 6.58 -2.56
C ARG A 64 -9.40 5.81 -1.87
N THR A 65 -9.15 4.56 -2.28
CA THR A 65 -8.05 3.75 -1.76
C THR A 65 -6.70 4.36 -2.13
N ILE A 66 -6.52 4.85 -3.37
CA ILE A 66 -5.28 5.54 -3.79
C ILE A 66 -5.03 6.77 -2.92
N ALA A 67 -6.04 7.60 -2.68
CA ALA A 67 -5.90 8.78 -1.82
C ALA A 67 -5.48 8.39 -0.39
N LEU A 68 -6.13 7.37 0.18
CA LEU A 68 -5.82 6.86 1.52
C LEU A 68 -4.39 6.28 1.60
N ILE A 69 -3.96 5.51 0.60
CA ILE A 69 -2.58 5.02 0.49
C ILE A 69 -1.62 6.21 0.46
N GLY A 70 -1.93 7.25 -0.32
CA GLY A 70 -1.14 8.49 -0.37
C GLY A 70 -1.00 9.16 0.99
N GLU A 71 -2.09 9.32 1.74
CA GLU A 71 -2.05 9.91 3.09
C GLU A 71 -1.16 9.11 4.05
N VAL A 72 -1.21 7.78 4.00
CA VAL A 72 -0.35 6.93 4.84
C VAL A 72 1.11 7.02 4.36
N LEU A 73 1.36 7.04 3.05
CA LEU A 73 2.71 7.25 2.50
C LEU A 73 3.31 8.59 2.95
N ASP A 74 2.52 9.67 2.95
CA ASP A 74 2.96 10.99 3.41
C ASP A 74 3.32 11.00 4.90
N ARG A 75 2.50 10.36 5.76
CA ARG A 75 2.79 10.24 7.20
C ARG A 75 4.11 9.52 7.48
N HIS A 76 4.44 8.56 6.63
CA HIS A 76 5.68 7.81 6.71
C HIS A 76 6.79 8.42 5.85
N PHE A 77 6.63 9.60 5.24
CA PHE A 77 7.63 10.22 4.36
C PHE A 77 8.10 9.31 3.19
N LEU A 78 7.25 8.40 2.74
CA LEU A 78 7.52 7.45 1.66
C LEU A 78 6.93 7.90 0.31
N ALA A 79 6.07 8.92 0.29
CA ALA A 79 5.37 9.37 -0.92
C ALA A 79 6.32 9.73 -2.08
N SER A 80 7.51 10.26 -1.79
CA SER A 80 8.51 10.63 -2.81
C SER A 80 9.25 9.43 -3.43
N PHE A 81 9.11 8.22 -2.86
CA PHE A 81 9.84 7.02 -3.26
C PHE A 81 8.92 5.82 -3.53
N ALA A 82 7.60 6.05 -3.50
CA ALA A 82 6.59 5.05 -3.74
C ALA A 82 5.72 5.47 -4.92
N VAL A 83 5.40 4.51 -5.79
CA VAL A 83 4.46 4.67 -6.89
C VAL A 83 3.27 3.77 -6.62
N VAL A 84 2.07 4.32 -6.76
CA VAL A 84 0.81 3.58 -6.62
C VAL A 84 0.15 3.46 -7.99
N GLY A 85 -0.10 2.24 -8.43
CA GLY A 85 -0.73 1.96 -9.73
C GLY A 85 -1.77 0.86 -9.61
N GLU A 86 -2.77 0.88 -10.49
CA GLU A 86 -3.64 -0.28 -10.69
C GLU A 86 -2.88 -1.33 -11.50
N VAL A 87 -2.93 -2.58 -11.05
CA VAL A 87 -2.42 -3.72 -11.82
C VAL A 87 -3.59 -4.57 -12.25
N GLU A 88 -3.66 -4.84 -13.55
CA GLU A 88 -4.57 -5.84 -14.10
C GLU A 88 -3.96 -7.21 -13.81
N ASP A 89 -4.76 -8.13 -13.27
CA ASP A 89 -4.41 -9.54 -13.11
C ASP A 89 -4.27 -10.20 -14.49
#